data_AF-A0A7H1Q3H3-F1
#
_entry.id   AF-A0A7H1Q3H3-F1
#
_cell.length_a   1.000
_cell.length_b   1.000
_cell.length_c   1.000
_cell.angle_alpha   90.00
_cell.angle_beta   90.00
_cell.angle_gamma   90.00
#
_symmetry.space_group_name_H-M   'P 1'
#
loop_
_entity.id
_entity.type
_entity.pdbx_description
1 polymer ?
#
loop_
_entity_poly.entity_id
_entity_poly.type
_entity_poly.pdbx_seq_one_letter_code
_entity_poly.pdbx_strand_id
1 'polypeptide(L)' 'MAARKPRRPKRPEPPPTGVLDWTRGHWAGVEKRCRYCPGLTPLRDSDGKPAHKVCAEEAIARQVEEYAEAWENERLREQ' A
#
# COMPACT_ATOMS: atom_id res chain seq x y z
N MET A 1 -23.72 -14.79 -23.15
CA MET A 1 -23.21 -14.50 -21.79
C MET A 1 -22.22 -13.34 -21.89
N ALA A 2 -22.53 -12.18 -21.33
CA ALA A 2 -21.67 -10.99 -21.44
C ALA A 2 -20.41 -11.17 -20.55
N ALA A 3 -19.22 -11.12 -21.15
CA ALA A 3 -17.96 -11.20 -20.42
C ALA A 3 -17.79 -9.99 -19.49
N ARG A 4 -17.59 -10.24 -18.19
CA ARG A 4 -17.26 -9.20 -17.21
C ARG A 4 -15.89 -8.60 -17.57
N LYS A 5 -15.87 -7.32 -17.98
CA LYS A 5 -14.64 -6.54 -18.16
C LYS A 5 -13.79 -6.59 -16.87
N PRO A 6 -12.49 -6.88 -16.94
CA PRO A 6 -11.62 -6.77 -15.78
C PRO A 6 -11.62 -5.32 -15.30
N ARG A 7 -11.94 -5.12 -14.02
CA ARG A 7 -11.83 -3.79 -13.39
C ARG A 7 -10.35 -3.46 -13.38
N ARG A 8 -9.95 -2.38 -14.07
CA ARG A 8 -8.59 -1.85 -13.92
C ARG A 8 -8.35 -1.61 -12.43
N PRO A 9 -7.23 -2.07 -11.86
CA PRO A 9 -6.89 -1.73 -10.48
C PRO A 9 -6.87 -0.20 -10.41
N LYS A 10 -7.72 0.37 -9.54
CA LYS A 10 -7.63 1.81 -9.23
C LYS A 10 -6.25 2.01 -8.62
N ARG A 11 -5.50 2.96 -9.19
CA ARG A 11 -4.25 3.47 -8.64
C ARG A 11 -4.47 3.75 -7.15
N PRO A 12 -3.83 3.03 -6.21
CA PRO A 12 -3.83 3.48 -4.82
C PRO A 12 -3.12 4.83 -4.80
N GLU A 13 -3.85 5.88 -4.41
CA GLU A 13 -3.27 7.20 -4.19
C GLU A 13 -2.33 7.08 -2.98
N PRO A 14 -1.02 7.36 -3.14
CA PRO A 14 -0.11 7.35 -2.01
C PRO A 14 -0.57 8.41 -0.99
N PRO A 15 -0.34 8.18 0.32
CA PRO A 15 -0.66 9.18 1.32
C PRO A 15 0.10 10.48 1.01
N PRO A 16 -0.50 11.67 1.23
CA PRO A 16 0.08 12.95 0.86
C PRO A 16 1.43 13.24 1.55
N THR A 17 1.74 12.54 2.64
CA THR A 17 2.98 12.67 3.41
C THR A 17 4.02 11.59 3.08
N GLY A 18 3.71 10.63 2.22
CA GLY A 18 4.59 9.49 1.90
C GLY A 18 4.78 8.49 3.06
N VAL A 19 4.15 8.74 4.22
CA VAL A 19 4.21 7.87 5.40
C VAL A 19 2.81 7.41 5.77
N LEU A 20 2.70 6.18 6.30
CA LEU A 20 1.43 5.67 6.79
C LEU A 20 1.01 6.45 8.05
N ASP A 21 -0.24 6.89 8.11
CA ASP A 21 -0.82 7.46 9.33
C ASP A 21 -1.09 6.31 10.32
N TRP A 22 -0.45 6.37 11.49
CA TRP A 22 -0.59 5.41 12.61
C TRP A 22 -1.40 5.96 13.79
N THR A 23 -1.99 7.14 13.65
CA THR A 23 -2.59 7.89 14.77
C THR A 23 -3.98 7.38 15.16
N ARG A 24 -4.63 6.54 14.35
CA ARG A 24 -6.03 6.14 14.57
C ARG A 24 -6.24 4.62 14.51
N GLY A 25 -6.43 3.99 15.67
CA GLY A 25 -7.13 2.69 15.76
C GLY A 25 -6.45 1.52 15.03
N HIS A 26 -5.12 1.51 14.95
CA HIS A 26 -4.34 0.46 14.27
C HIS A 26 -4.16 -0.81 15.10
N TRP A 27 -4.48 -0.76 16.40
CA TRP A 27 -4.36 -1.90 17.30
C TRP A 27 -5.58 -2.80 17.21
N ALA A 28 -5.36 -4.09 17.00
CA ALA A 28 -6.37 -5.13 17.04
C ALA A 28 -6.14 -6.04 18.26
N GLY A 29 -7.23 -6.41 18.94
CA GLY A 29 -7.16 -7.36 20.07
C GLY A 29 -6.81 -8.81 19.66
N VAL A 30 -6.73 -9.10 18.36
CA VAL A 30 -6.37 -10.43 17.85
C VAL A 30 -5.21 -10.28 16.88
N GLU A 31 -4.12 -10.99 17.17
CA GLU A 31 -2.97 -11.07 16.29
C GLU A 31 -3.33 -11.82 15.01
N LYS A 32 -3.00 -11.22 13.87
CA LYS A 32 -3.18 -11.83 12.55
C LYS A 32 -1.87 -11.85 11.81
N ARG A 33 -1.78 -12.71 10.79
CA ARG A 33 -0.59 -12.78 9.94
C ARG A 33 -0.41 -11.46 9.19
N CYS A 34 0.80 -10.90 9.28
CA CYS A 34 1.21 -9.76 8.48
C CYS A 34 1.05 -10.07 6.99
N ARG A 35 0.64 -9.09 6.20
CA ARG A 35 0.48 -9.25 4.75
C ARG A 35 1.80 -9.42 4.00
N TYR A 36 2.87 -8.81 4.51
CA TYR A 36 4.16 -8.69 3.82
C TYR A 36 5.21 -9.69 4.33
N CYS A 37 5.09 -10.13 5.59
CA CYS A 37 6.01 -11.06 6.21
C CYS A 37 5.24 -12.23 6.86
N PRO A 38 5.88 -13.37 7.14
CA PRO A 38 5.21 -14.51 7.74
C PRO A 38 4.82 -14.30 9.22
N GLY A 39 5.27 -13.21 9.86
CA GLY A 39 5.06 -12.96 11.29
C GLY A 39 3.61 -12.60 11.65
N LEU A 40 3.25 -12.81 12.91
CA LEU A 40 1.98 -12.34 13.49
C LEU A 40 2.14 -10.89 13.97
N THR A 41 1.05 -10.13 13.87
CA THR A 41 0.99 -8.74 14.32
C THR A 41 -0.41 -8.38 14.83
N PRO A 42 -0.52 -7.66 15.96
CA PRO A 42 -1.76 -7.02 16.36
C PRO A 42 -1.98 -5.68 15.62
N LEU A 43 -1.00 -5.17 14.89
CA LEU A 43 -1.10 -3.90 14.16
C LEU A 43 -1.79 -4.04 12.80
N ARG A 44 -2.48 -2.98 12.38
CA ARG A 44 -3.15 -2.84 11.10
C ARG A 44 -2.67 -1.58 10.37
N ASP A 45 -2.59 -1.64 9.05
CA ASP A 45 -2.34 -0.47 8.19
C ASP A 45 -3.56 0.48 8.13
N SER A 46 -3.47 1.57 7.36
CA SER A 46 -4.57 2.52 7.17
C SER A 46 -5.78 1.93 6.42
N ASP A 47 -5.60 0.81 5.70
CA ASP A 47 -6.68 0.03 5.10
C ASP A 47 -7.34 -0.95 6.11
N GLY A 48 -6.88 -0.99 7.36
CA GLY A 48 -7.34 -1.92 8.38
C GLY A 48 -6.86 -3.36 8.20
N LYS A 49 -5.84 -3.60 7.37
CA LYS A 49 -5.24 -4.91 7.10
C LYS A 49 -4.05 -5.17 8.03
N PRO A 50 -3.85 -6.41 8.49
CA PRO A 50 -2.75 -6.72 9.40
C PRO A 50 -1.38 -6.51 8.75
N ALA A 51 -0.59 -5.62 9.33
CA ALA A 51 0.76 -5.31 8.88
C ALA A 51 1.60 -4.79 10.05
N HIS A 52 2.88 -5.18 10.10
CA HIS A 52 3.83 -4.51 10.99
C HIS A 52 4.09 -3.10 10.48
N LYS A 53 4.47 -2.20 11.39
CA LYS A 53 4.79 -0.81 11.04
C LYS A 53 5.81 -0.71 9.91
N VAL A 54 6.95 -1.34 10.13
CA VAL A 54 8.08 -1.32 9.18
C VAL A 54 7.66 -1.90 7.83
N CYS A 55 6.97 -3.05 7.82
CA CYS A 55 6.55 -3.69 6.58
C CYS A 55 5.55 -2.86 5.76
N ALA A 56 4.64 -2.14 6.43
CA ALA A 56 3.70 -1.26 5.75
C ALA A 56 4.41 -0.02 5.19
N GLU A 57 5.36 0.56 5.93
CA GLU A 57 6.15 1.70 5.46
C GLU A 57 7.07 1.32 4.29
N GLU A 58 7.74 0.16 4.35
CA GLU A 58 8.54 -0.35 3.22
C GLU A 58 7.70 -0.57 1.96
N ALA A 59 6.48 -1.11 2.10
CA ALA A 59 5.59 -1.31 0.97
C ALA A 59 5.17 0.02 0.33
N ILE A 60 4.93 1.06 1.13
CA ILE A 60 4.62 2.41 0.62
C ILE A 60 5.85 3.03 -0.05
N ALA A 61 7.04 2.90 0.55
CA ALA A 61 8.28 3.39 -0.04
C ALA A 61 8.49 2.78 -1.43
N ARG A 62 8.32 1.46 -1.57
CA ARG A 62 8.39 0.76 -2.87
C ARG A 62 7.34 1.26 -3.86
N GLN A 63 6.12 1.51 -3.39
CA GLN A 63 5.08 2.08 -4.25
C GLN A 63 5.45 3.48 -4.72
N VAL A 64 5.94 4.35 -3.83
CA VAL A 64 6.34 5.72 -4.16
C VAL A 64 7.49 5.74 -5.16
N GLU A 65 8.49 4.87 -5.00
CA GLU A 65 9.59 4.70 -5.96
C GLU A 65 9.08 4.27 -7.34
N GLU A 66 8.25 3.22 -7.41
CA GLU A 66 7.67 2.75 -8.67
C GLU A 66 6.82 3.84 -9.35
N TYR A 67 6.08 4.63 -8.57
CA TYR A 67 5.34 5.78 -9.10
C TYR A 67 6.28 6.87 -9.61
N ALA A 68 7.32 7.24 -8.87
CA ALA A 68 8.27 8.27 -9.30
C ALA A 68 8.93 7.88 -10.63
N GLU A 69 9.34 6.62 -10.77
CA GLU A 69 9.90 6.09 -12.02
C GLU A 69 8.87 6.08 -13.17
N ALA A 70 7.61 5.74 -12.89
CA ALA A 70 6.56 5.77 -13.91
C ALA A 70 6.28 7.18 -14.44
N TRP A 71 6.31 8.21 -13.58
CA TRP A 71 6.16 9.61 -13.98
C TRP A 71 7.37 10.10 -14.79
N GLU A 72 8.59 9.73 -14.39
CA GLU A 72 9.80 10.10 -15.14
C GLU A 72 9.83 9.46 -16.53
N ASN A 73 9.43 8.19 -16.65
CA ASN A 73 9.29 7.51 -17.93
C ASN A 73 8.20 8.12 -18.83
N GLU A 74 7.08 8.60 -18.25
CA GLU A 74 6.04 9.30 -19.01
C GLU A 74 6.55 10.64 -19.55
N ARG A 75 7.24 11.43 -18.72
CA ARG A 75 7.89 12.69 -19.13
C ARG A 75 8.93 12.51 -20.24
N LEU A 76 9.71 11.43 -20.21
CA LEU A 76 10.71 11.13 -21.25
C LEU A 76 10.07 10.66 -22.57
N ARG A 77 8.87 10.07 -22.53
CA ARG A 77 8.13 9.63 -23.73
C ARG A 77 7.40 10.77 -24.44
N GLU A 78 7.14 11.87 -23.74
CA GLU A 78 6.51 13.08 -24.29
C GLU A 78 7.51 14.10 -24.86
N GLN A 79 8.82 13.78 -24.86
CA GLN A 79 9.89 14.51 -25.56
C GLN A 79 10.21 13.85 -26.90
#